data_AF-A0A7L9A8T9-F1
#
_entry.id   AF-A0A7L9A8T9-F1
#
_cell.length_a   1.000
_cell.length_b   1.000
_cell.length_c   1.000
_cell.angle_alpha   90.00
_cell.angle_beta   90.00
_cell.angle_gamma   90.00
#
_symmetry.space_group_name_H-M   'P 1'
#
loop_
_entity.id
_entity.type
_entity.pdbx_description
1 polymer ?
#
loop_
_entity_poly.entity_id
_entity_poly.type
_entity_poly.pdbx_seq_one_letter_code
_entity_poly.pdbx_strand_id
1 'polypeptide(L)'
;QLMALHWVKDNIGYFGGNPHNITLFGESAGAVSVSLHLLSPLSRNLFSQTIMQSGAATAPWAIISREESILRGMRLAEAVRCPSSRTDMGPMIECLRKKSADELVNNEWGT
;
A
#
# COMPACT_ATOMS: atom_id res chain seq x y z
N GLN A 1 2.39 6.32 0.60
CA GLN A 1 1.37 7.38 0.54
C GLN A 1 1.48 8.33 1.72
N LEU A 2 1.45 7.85 2.98
CA LEU A 2 1.59 8.71 4.18
C LEU A 2 2.79 9.68 4.14
N MET A 3 4.00 9.21 3.79
CA MET A 3 5.18 10.08 3.67
C MET A 3 4.98 11.21 2.64
N ALA A 4 4.30 10.93 1.53
CA ALA A 4 3.99 11.95 0.53
C ALA A 4 2.96 12.97 1.07
N LEU A 5 2.00 12.55 1.90
CA LEU A 5 1.08 13.48 2.57
C LEU A 5 1.81 14.42 3.53
N HIS A 6 2.78 13.92 4.30
CA HIS A 6 3.66 14.77 5.10
C HIS A 6 4.41 15.75 4.21
N TRP A 7 5.05 15.26 3.14
CA TRP A 7 5.78 16.13 2.23
C TRP A 7 4.89 17.24 1.65
N VAL A 8 3.67 16.91 1.19
CA VAL A 8 2.73 17.92 0.70
C VAL A 8 2.34 18.89 1.80
N LYS A 9 1.97 18.39 2.99
CA LYS A 9 1.60 19.24 4.13
C LYS A 9 2.71 20.23 4.51
N ASP A 10 3.96 19.79 4.46
CA ASP A 10 5.13 20.58 4.85
C ASP A 10 5.58 21.55 3.74
N ASN A 11 5.32 21.22 2.47
CA ASN A 11 5.92 21.92 1.34
C ASN A 11 4.94 22.65 0.43
N ILE A 12 3.63 22.34 0.44
CA ILE A 12 2.70 22.88 -0.56
C ILE A 12 2.57 24.42 -0.49
N GLY A 13 2.89 25.02 0.66
CA GLY A 13 2.98 26.48 0.81
C GLY A 13 4.00 27.13 -0.15
N TYR A 14 5.12 26.46 -0.43
CA TYR A 14 6.13 26.96 -1.38
C TYR A 14 5.65 26.94 -2.83
N PHE A 15 4.58 26.19 -3.11
CA PHE A 15 3.94 26.12 -4.42
C PHE A 15 2.65 26.96 -4.49
N GLY A 16 2.39 27.80 -3.48
CA GLY A 16 1.20 28.66 -3.40
C GLY A 16 -0.07 27.96 -2.92
N GLY A 17 0.02 26.70 -2.47
CA GLY A 17 -1.13 25.99 -1.90
C GLY A 17 -1.32 26.26 -0.41
N ASN A 18 -2.51 25.94 0.12
CA ASN A 18 -2.82 26.05 1.53
C ASN A 18 -2.66 24.68 2.22
N PRO A 19 -1.70 24.49 3.14
CA PRO A 19 -1.52 23.21 3.83
C PRO A 19 -2.72 22.83 4.72
N HIS A 20 -3.60 23.77 5.07
CA HIS A 20 -4.84 23.51 5.83
C HIS A 20 -6.06 23.23 4.94
N ASN A 21 -5.89 23.20 3.62
CA ASN A 21 -6.97 22.92 2.66
C ASN A 21 -6.54 21.86 1.63
N ILE A 22 -6.15 20.69 2.12
CA ILE A 22 -5.74 19.55 1.28
C ILE A 22 -6.92 18.61 1.10
N THR A 23 -7.26 18.31 -0.16
CA THR A 23 -8.30 17.33 -0.51
C THR A 23 -7.64 16.09 -1.09
N LEU A 24 -7.87 14.92 -0.47
CA LEU A 24 -7.46 13.65 -1.05
C LEU A 24 -8.52 13.17 -2.04
N PHE A 25 -8.10 12.89 -3.26
CA PHE A 25 -8.97 12.33 -4.30
C PHE A 25 -8.42 10.96 -4.72
N GLY A 26 -9.31 9.99 -4.93
CA GLY A 26 -8.92 8.69 -5.45
C GLY A 26 -10.06 7.94 -6.14
N GLU A 27 -9.69 7.07 -7.07
CA GLU A 27 -10.58 6.16 -7.81
C GLU A 27 -10.12 4.71 -7.59
N SER A 28 -11.05 3.75 -7.52
CA SER A 28 -10.75 2.30 -7.34
C SER A 28 -9.84 2.06 -6.13
N ALA A 29 -8.68 1.42 -6.30
CA ALA A 29 -7.69 1.23 -5.23
C ALA A 29 -7.17 2.55 -4.63
N GLY A 30 -7.22 3.64 -5.40
CA GLY A 30 -6.98 4.99 -4.91
C GLY A 30 -8.07 5.47 -3.96
N ALA A 31 -9.35 5.21 -4.25
CA ALA A 31 -10.46 5.52 -3.33
C ALA A 31 -10.36 4.69 -2.03
N VAL A 32 -9.96 3.42 -2.13
CA VAL A 32 -9.62 2.58 -0.97
C VAL A 32 -8.50 3.23 -0.16
N SER A 33 -7.42 3.67 -0.81
CA SER A 33 -6.30 4.35 -0.16
C SER A 33 -6.75 5.62 0.58
N VAL A 34 -7.60 6.45 -0.03
CA VAL A 34 -8.20 7.63 0.61
C VAL A 34 -9.01 7.25 1.86
N SER A 35 -9.82 6.20 1.77
CA SER A 35 -10.60 5.73 2.93
C SER A 35 -9.73 5.17 4.06
N LEU A 36 -8.62 4.48 3.74
CA LEU A 36 -7.66 4.03 4.75
C LEU A 36 -6.97 5.21 5.43
N HIS A 37 -6.67 6.28 4.69
CA HIS A 37 -6.15 7.53 5.28
C HIS A 37 -7.17 8.24 6.17
N LEU A 38 -8.47 8.16 5.86
CA LEU A 38 -9.54 8.66 6.73
C LEU A 38 -9.61 7.90 8.06
N LEU A 39 -9.40 6.58 8.04
CA LEU A 39 -9.45 5.73 9.23
C LEU A 39 -8.17 5.79 10.06
N SER A 40 -7.01 5.89 9.41
CA SER A 40 -5.70 5.78 10.05
C SER A 40 -5.41 6.96 10.99
N PRO A 41 -5.07 6.72 12.27
CA PRO A 41 -4.70 7.79 13.20
C PRO A 41 -3.42 8.54 12.75
N LEU A 42 -2.56 7.88 11.97
CA LEU A 42 -1.31 8.47 11.48
C LEU A 42 -1.53 9.54 10.41
N SER A 43 -2.67 9.51 9.70
CA SER A 43 -2.94 10.41 8.57
C SER A 43 -3.99 11.49 8.89
N ARG A 44 -4.72 11.34 10.00
CA ARG A 44 -5.92 12.13 10.34
C ARG A 44 -5.75 13.64 10.24
N ASN A 45 -4.58 14.17 10.55
CA ASN A 45 -4.32 15.61 10.61
C ASN A 45 -3.59 16.17 9.37
N LEU A 46 -3.43 15.36 8.31
CA LEU A 46 -2.65 15.73 7.12
C LEU A 46 -3.48 16.27 5.96
N PHE A 47 -4.81 16.13 6.02
CA PHE A 47 -5.73 16.60 4.99
C PHE A 47 -7.06 17.04 5.62
N SER A 48 -7.86 17.75 4.85
CA SER A 48 -9.11 18.38 5.32
C SER A 48 -10.35 17.76 4.71
N GLN A 49 -10.25 17.26 3.47
CA GLN A 49 -11.38 16.76 2.70
C GLN A 49 -11.00 15.51 1.91
N THR A 50 -12.00 14.72 1.51
CA THR A 50 -11.82 13.51 0.70
C THR A 50 -12.85 13.43 -0.42
N ILE A 51 -12.44 12.83 -1.53
CA ILE A 51 -13.30 12.39 -2.64
C ILE A 51 -12.92 10.95 -2.96
N MET A 52 -13.91 10.07 -2.97
CA MET A 52 -13.73 8.62 -3.16
C MET A 52 -14.65 8.13 -4.28
N GLN A 53 -14.08 7.69 -5.39
CA GLN A 53 -14.83 7.18 -6.53
C GLN A 53 -14.66 5.67 -6.68
N SER A 54 -15.76 4.92 -6.70
CA SER A 54 -15.77 3.48 -7.03
C SER A 54 -14.84 2.60 -6.17
N GLY A 55 -14.63 2.95 -4.90
CA GLY A 55 -13.84 2.14 -3.96
C GLY A 55 -14.00 2.57 -2.51
N ALA A 56 -13.85 1.63 -1.57
CA ALA A 56 -13.98 1.84 -0.13
C ALA A 56 -13.19 0.79 0.66
N ALA A 57 -12.72 1.11 1.87
CA ALA A 57 -11.98 0.20 2.75
C ALA A 57 -12.72 -1.11 3.07
N THR A 58 -14.04 -1.11 2.97
CA THR A 58 -14.90 -2.29 3.19
C THR A 58 -15.11 -3.15 1.95
N ALA A 59 -14.58 -2.76 0.79
CA ALA A 59 -14.67 -3.57 -0.41
C ALA A 59 -13.93 -4.91 -0.19
N PRO A 60 -14.46 -6.04 -0.67
CA PRO A 60 -13.89 -7.37 -0.37
C PRO A 60 -12.48 -7.58 -0.93
N TRP A 61 -12.08 -6.80 -1.94
CA TRP A 61 -10.74 -6.83 -2.53
C TRP A 61 -9.77 -5.81 -1.89
N ALA A 62 -10.23 -4.94 -0.99
CA ALA A 62 -9.44 -3.84 -0.45
C ALA A 62 -8.40 -4.29 0.58
N ILE A 63 -8.73 -5.28 1.41
CA ILE A 63 -7.89 -5.77 2.50
C ILE A 63 -7.96 -7.29 2.52
N ILE A 64 -6.81 -7.92 2.70
CA ILE A 64 -6.67 -9.36 2.92
C ILE A 64 -6.23 -9.64 4.35
N SER A 65 -6.59 -10.80 4.89
CA SER A 65 -6.20 -11.18 6.25
C SER A 65 -4.69 -11.36 6.36
N ARG A 66 -4.14 -11.17 7.57
CA ARG A 66 -2.71 -11.37 7.81
C ARG A 66 -2.24 -12.77 7.40
N GLU A 67 -3.05 -13.79 7.66
CA GLU A 67 -2.71 -15.18 7.34
C GLU A 67 -2.64 -15.41 5.83
N GLU A 68 -3.62 -14.92 5.08
CA GLU A 68 -3.65 -15.02 3.63
C GLU A 68 -2.51 -14.23 2.97
N SER A 69 -2.19 -13.04 3.48
CA SER A 69 -1.03 -12.24 3.04
C SER A 69 0.28 -13.01 3.17
N ILE A 70 0.49 -13.69 4.30
CA ILE A 70 1.70 -14.50 4.53
C ILE A 70 1.75 -15.67 3.56
N LEU A 71 0.62 -16.36 3.36
CA LEU A 71 0.54 -17.50 2.44
C LEU A 71 0.87 -17.07 1.00
N ARG A 72 0.28 -15.99 0.50
CA ARG A 72 0.57 -15.47 -0.85
C ARG A 72 2.03 -15.04 -1.00
N GLY A 73 2.60 -14.39 0.02
CA GLY A 73 4.02 -14.02 0.02
C GLY A 73 4.96 -15.24 -0.08
N MET A 74 4.63 -16.34 0.60
CA MET A 74 5.39 -17.59 0.49
C MET A 74 5.27 -18.23 -0.88
N ARG A 75 4.06 -18.25 -1.46
CA ARG A 75 3.84 -18.80 -2.80
C ARG A 75 4.57 -18.03 -3.88
N LEU A 76 4.60 -16.69 -3.77
CA LEU A 76 5.45 -15.86 -4.63
C LEU A 76 6.92 -16.23 -4.48
N ALA A 77 7.41 -16.40 -3.24
CA ALA A 77 8.79 -16.83 -2.99
C ALA A 77 9.10 -18.17 -3.66
N GLU A 78 8.22 -19.16 -3.55
CA GLU A 78 8.37 -20.46 -4.22
C GLU A 78 8.41 -20.32 -5.74
N ALA A 79 7.50 -19.54 -6.32
CA ALA A 79 7.42 -19.32 -7.77
C ALA A 79 8.70 -18.71 -8.34
N VAL A 80 9.35 -17.81 -7.59
CA VAL A 80 10.64 -17.22 -7.97
C VAL A 80 11.85 -17.98 -7.40
N ARG A 81 11.66 -19.21 -6.92
CA ARG A 81 12.74 -20.09 -6.40
C ARG A 81 13.53 -19.50 -5.24
N CYS A 82 12.84 -18.79 -4.35
CA CYS A 82 13.35 -18.37 -3.05
C CYS A 82 12.93 -19.35 -1.94
N PRO A 83 13.69 -19.43 -0.84
CA PRO A 83 13.27 -20.19 0.33
C PRO A 83 11.92 -19.70 0.84
N SER A 84 11.01 -20.60 1.21
CA SER A 84 9.73 -20.26 1.85
C SER A 84 9.67 -20.88 3.25
N SER A 85 9.34 -20.06 4.25
CA SER A 85 9.16 -20.52 5.62
C SER A 85 8.22 -19.59 6.37
N ARG A 86 7.28 -20.18 7.13
CA ARG A 86 6.36 -19.41 8.01
C ARG A 86 7.04 -18.91 9.27
N THR A 87 8.07 -19.62 9.74
CA THR A 87 8.70 -19.37 11.04
C THR A 87 9.95 -18.53 10.93
N ASP A 88 10.67 -18.62 9.80
CA ASP A 88 11.85 -17.80 9.51
C ASP A 88 11.73 -17.15 8.13
N MET A 89 11.22 -15.93 8.11
CA MET A 89 11.03 -15.16 6.88
C MET A 89 12.30 -14.41 6.44
N GLY A 90 13.38 -14.42 7.25
CA GLY A 90 14.59 -13.65 6.97
C GLY A 90 15.24 -14.03 5.63
N PRO A 91 15.61 -15.31 5.44
CA PRO A 91 16.20 -15.79 4.18
C PRO A 91 15.27 -15.62 2.97
N MET A 92 13.96 -15.79 3.18
CA MET A 92 12.94 -15.57 2.14
C MET A 92 12.97 -14.12 1.65
N ILE A 93 12.91 -13.16 2.56
CA ILE A 93 12.90 -11.72 2.24
C ILE A 93 14.22 -11.30 1.60
N GLU A 94 15.37 -11.80 2.09
CA GLU A 94 16.67 -11.48 1.51
C GLU A 94 16.78 -11.96 0.06
N CYS A 95 16.31 -13.18 -0.22
CA CYS A 95 16.26 -13.71 -1.57
C CYS A 95 15.34 -12.88 -2.48
N LEU A 96 14.12 -12.58 -2.04
CA LEU A 96 13.14 -11.79 -2.80
C LEU A 96 13.70 -10.41 -3.20
N ARG A 97 14.45 -9.74 -2.31
CA ARG A 97 15.08 -8.43 -2.59
C ARG A 97 16.15 -8.47 -3.69
N LYS A 98 16.69 -9.64 -4.01
CA LYS A 98 17.70 -9.84 -5.06
C LYS A 98 17.07 -10.18 -6.41
N LYS A 99 15.77 -10.46 -6.46
CA LYS A 99 15.03 -10.74 -7.70
C LYS A 99 14.79 -9.45 -8.47
N SER A 100 14.70 -9.58 -9.79
CA SER A 100 14.29 -8.44 -10.62
C SER A 100 12.82 -8.09 -10.35
N ALA A 101 12.47 -6.82 -10.52
CA ALA A 101 11.09 -6.39 -10.34
C ALA A 101 10.14 -7.13 -11.30
N ASP A 102 10.55 -7.32 -12.56
CA ASP A 102 9.78 -8.06 -13.56
C ASP A 102 9.54 -9.52 -13.17
N GLU A 103 10.55 -10.20 -12.63
CA GLU A 103 10.41 -11.58 -12.17
C GLU A 103 9.41 -11.67 -11.01
N LEU A 104 9.41 -10.70 -10.09
CA LEU A 104 8.43 -10.67 -9.00
C LEU A 104 7.02 -10.48 -9.53
N VAL A 105 6.75 -9.39 -10.25
CA VAL A 105 5.38 -9.03 -10.65
C VAL A 105 4.75 -10.02 -11.64
N ASN A 106 5.56 -10.62 -12.52
CA ASN A 106 5.06 -11.61 -13.49
C ASN A 106 4.70 -12.95 -12.83
N ASN A 107 5.13 -13.19 -11.58
CA ASN A 107 4.84 -14.41 -10.82
C ASN A 107 3.89 -14.18 -9.64
N GLU A 108 3.21 -13.02 -9.56
CA GLU A 108 2.18 -12.76 -8.53
C GLU A 108 0.84 -13.45 -8.82
N TRP A 109 0.58 -13.81 -10.08
CA TRP A 109 -0.68 -14.38 -10.53
C TRP A 109 -0.55 -15.88 -10.78
N GLY A 110 -1.44 -16.68 -10.18
CA GLY A 110 -1.49 -18.14 -10.38
C GLY A 110 -0.67 -18.96 -9.38
N THR A 111 -0.21 -18.34 -8.29
CA THR A 111 0.45 -19.01 -7.17
C THR A 111 -0.52 -19.30 -6.02
#